data_AF-A0A7V6Q1B3-F1
#
_entry.id   AF-A0A7V6Q1B3-F1
#
_cell.length_a   1.000
_cell.length_b   1.000
_cell.length_c   1.000
_cell.angle_alpha   90.00
_cell.angle_beta   90.00
_cell.angle_gamma   90.00
#
_symmetry.space_group_name_H-M   'P 1'
#
loop_
_entity.id
_entity.type
_entity.pdbx_description
1 polymer ?
#
loop_
_entity_poly.entity_id
_entity_poly.type
_entity_poly.pdbx_seq_one_letter_code
_entity_poly.pdbx_strand_id
1 'polypeptide(L)' 'MITLYTAGWAGFKKCWRDKDYSTIVKIGERLPDSILQEDSSILMYYDNALIRMSEGQG' A
#
# COMPACT_ATOMS: atom_id res chain seq x y z
N MET A 1 10.19 -6.36 -17.55
CA MET A 1 8.92 -6.41 -16.79
C MET A 1 9.09 -6.81 -15.32
N ILE A 2 10.20 -7.42 -14.88
CA ILE A 2 10.38 -7.87 -13.48
C ILE A 2 10.97 -6.77 -12.55
N THR A 3 11.74 -5.82 -13.07
CA THR A 3 12.49 -4.84 -12.24
C THR A 3 11.63 -3.74 -11.61
N LEU A 4 10.48 -3.39 -12.21
CA LEU A 4 9.57 -2.37 -11.65
C LEU A 4 8.72 -2.93 -10.51
N TYR A 5 8.40 -4.22 -10.56
CA TYR A 5 7.53 -4.90 -9.60
C TYR A 5 8.19 -5.02 -8.20
N THR A 6 9.50 -5.31 -8.16
CA THR A 6 10.23 -5.46 -6.88
C THR A 6 10.44 -4.13 -6.16
N ALA A 7 10.55 -3.02 -6.89
CA ALA A 7 10.74 -1.69 -6.31
C ALA A 7 9.48 -1.18 -5.61
N GLY A 8 8.30 -1.38 -6.19
CA GLY A 8 7.02 -1.01 -5.58
C GLY A 8 6.77 -1.76 -4.26
N TRP A 9 7.03 -3.05 -4.25
CA TRP A 9 6.89 -3.91 -3.07
C TRP A 9 7.80 -3.54 -1.90
N ALA A 10 9.06 -3.18 -2.18
CA ALA A 10 9.98 -2.73 -1.15
C ALA A 10 9.47 -1.48 -0.42
N GLY A 11 8.78 -0.59 -1.14
CA GLY A 11 8.13 0.60 -0.59
C GLY A 11 6.98 0.26 0.36
N PHE A 12 6.00 -0.53 -0.09
CA PHE A 12 4.84 -0.91 0.73
C PHE A 12 5.24 -1.69 1.98
N LYS A 13 6.13 -2.68 1.84
CA LYS A 13 6.60 -3.49 2.97
C LYS A 13 7.37 -2.66 4.01
N LYS A 14 8.18 -1.70 3.57
CA LYS A 14 8.88 -0.77 4.48
C LYS A 14 7.89 0.14 5.21
N CYS A 15 6.98 0.79 4.49
CA CYS A 15 5.99 1.68 5.10
C CYS A 15 5.11 0.93 6.11
N TRP A 16 4.74 -0.31 5.81
CA TRP A 16 3.94 -1.13 6.72
C TRP A 16 4.67 -1.45 8.03
N ARG A 17 5.95 -1.87 7.94
CA ARG A 17 6.79 -2.12 9.12
C ARG A 17 6.98 -0.85 9.95
N ASP A 18 7.19 0.29 9.28
CA ASP A 18 7.42 1.57 9.92
C ASP A 18 6.10 2.22 10.41
N LYS A 19 4.95 1.55 10.22
CA LYS A 19 3.58 2.03 10.52
C LYS A 19 3.21 3.34 9.82
N ASP A 20 3.85 3.65 8.70
CA ASP A 20 3.56 4.81 7.87
C ASP A 20 2.35 4.54 6.96
N TYR A 21 1.18 4.41 7.59
CA TYR A 21 -0.08 4.11 6.90
C TYR A 21 -0.50 5.26 5.96
N SER A 22 -0.18 6.50 6.30
CA SER A 22 -0.48 7.66 5.45
C SER A 22 0.23 7.58 4.10
N THR A 23 1.51 7.19 4.09
CA THR A 23 2.25 7.01 2.83
C THR A 23 1.71 5.84 2.02
N ILE A 24 1.29 4.74 2.66
CA ILE A 24 0.67 3.59 1.97
C ILE A 24 -0.61 4.03 1.24
N VAL A 25 -1.51 4.74 1.92
CA VAL A 25 -2.76 5.23 1.32
C VAL A 25 -2.48 6.18 0.15
N LYS A 26 -1.58 7.14 0.32
CA LYS A 26 -1.21 8.10 -0.74
C LYS A 26 -0.61 7.43 -1.98
N ILE A 27 0.14 6.34 -1.80
CA ILE A 27 0.68 5.58 -2.94
C ILE A 27 -0.44 4.76 -3.59
N GLY A 28 -1.27 4.08 -2.80
CA GLY A 28 -2.41 3.31 -3.29
C GLY A 28 -3.38 4.14 -4.14
N GLU A 29 -3.75 5.35 -3.68
CA GLU A 29 -4.62 6.28 -4.42
C GLU A 29 -4.05 6.72 -5.78
N ARG A 30 -2.72 6.60 -5.98
CA ARG A 30 -2.05 6.98 -7.23
C ARG A 30 -1.83 5.80 -8.17
N LEU A 31 -2.02 4.57 -7.70
CA LEU A 31 -1.87 3.38 -8.53
C LEU A 31 -3.12 3.20 -9.39
N PRO A 32 -2.97 2.78 -10.66
CA PRO A 32 -4.10 2.34 -11.46
C PRO A 32 -4.79 1.15 -10.78
N ASP A 33 -6.12 1.08 -10.84
CA ASP A 33 -6.90 -0.03 -10.29
C ASP A 33 -6.42 -1.39 -10.80
N SER A 34 -5.95 -1.47 -12.06
CA SER A 34 -5.40 -2.69 -12.63
C SER A 34 -4.16 -3.20 -11.89
N ILE A 35 -3.29 -2.31 -11.42
CA ILE A 35 -2.07 -2.67 -10.67
C ILE A 35 -2.40 -3.08 -9.24
N LEU A 36 -3.36 -2.38 -8.62
CA LEU A 36 -3.88 -2.73 -7.30
C LEU A 36 -4.54 -4.11 -7.29
N GLN A 37 -5.29 -4.44 -8.34
CA GLN A 37 -5.99 -5.72 -8.46
C GLN A 37 -5.07 -6.87 -8.90
N GLU A 38 -4.04 -6.58 -9.71
CA GLU A 38 -3.04 -7.59 -10.12
C GLU A 38 -2.18 -8.07 -8.94
N ASP A 39 -1.95 -7.21 -7.94
CA ASP A 39 -1.15 -7.54 -6.77
C ASP A 39 -1.98 -7.55 -5.48
N SER A 40 -2.41 -8.74 -5.11
CA SER A 40 -3.20 -8.99 -3.89
C SER A 40 -2.52 -8.54 -2.59
N SER A 41 -1.20 -8.38 -2.57
CA SER A 41 -0.51 -7.91 -1.36
C SER A 41 -0.47 -6.39 -1.27
N ILE A 42 -0.36 -5.69 -2.40
CA ILE A 42 -0.51 -4.23 -2.45
C ILE A 42 -1.93 -3.85 -1.99
N LEU A 43 -2.94 -4.56 -2.50
CA LEU A 43 -4.33 -4.39 -2.07
C LEU A 43 -4.48 -4.59 -0.56
N MET A 44 -3.93 -5.68 -0.02
CA MET A 44 -3.96 -5.95 1.42
C MET A 44 -3.31 -4.83 2.24
N TYR A 45 -2.16 -4.29 1.81
CA TYR A 45 -1.51 -3.19 2.54
C TYR A 45 -2.34 -1.91 2.49
N TYR A 46 -2.94 -1.60 1.35
CA TYR A 46 -3.78 -0.43 1.15
C TYR A 46 -5.04 -0.48 2.02
N ASP A 47 -5.80 -1.57 1.95
CA ASP A 47 -7.05 -1.74 2.72
C ASP A 47 -6.78 -1.69 4.22
N ASN A 48 -5.73 -2.37 4.70
CA ASN A 48 -5.38 -2.35 6.11
C ASN A 48 -4.90 -0.97 6.57
N ALA A 49 -4.22 -0.21 5.72
CA ALA A 49 -3.79 1.15 6.04
C ALA A 49 -5.00 2.10 6.18
N LEU A 50 -6.02 1.95 5.33
CA LEU A 50 -7.28 2.70 5.44
C LEU A 50 -8.00 2.44 6.76
N ILE A 51 -8.11 1.16 7.17
CA ILE A 51 -8.72 0.79 8.45
C ILE A 51 -7.96 1.42 9.61
N ARG A 52 -6.63 1.30 9.63
CA ARG A 52 -5.79 1.85 10.72
C ARG A 52 -5.82 3.38 10.82
N MET A 53 -5.88 4.07 9.69
CA MET A 53 -6.05 5.52 9.66
C MET A 53 -7.42 5.96 10.18
N SER A 54 -8.43 5.11 10.02
CA SER A 54 -9.79 5.36 10.52
C SER A 54 -9.95 5.01 12.00
N GLU A 55 -9.31 3.94 12.48
CA GLU A 55 -9.33 3.51 13.90
C GLU A 55 -8.58 4.48 14.82
N GLY A 56 -7.55 5.18 14.33
CA GLY A 56 -6.80 6.19 15.09
C GLY A 56 -7.50 7.54 15.25
N GLN A 57 -8.70 7.70 14.68
CA GLN A 57 -9.52 8.93 14.77
C GLN A 57 -10.71 8.80 15.74
N GLY A 58 -10.78 7.72 16.53
CA GLY A 58 -11.77 7.50 17.58
C GLY A 58 -11.32 7.98 18.96
#